data_AF-A0A8B6FF81-F1
#
_entry.id   AF-A0A8B6FF81-F1
#
_cell.length_a   1.000
_cell.length_b   1.000
_cell.length_c   1.000
_cell.angle_alpha   90.00
_cell.angle_beta   90.00
_cell.angle_gamma   90.00
#
_symmetry.space_group_name_H-M   'P 1'
#
loop_
_entity.id
_entity.type
_entity.pdbx_description
1 polymer ?
#
loop_
_entity_poly.entity_id
_entity_poly.type
_entity_poly.pdbx_seq_one_letter_code
_entity_poly.pdbx_strand_id
1 'polypeptide(L)'
;APIIRPLWWVSPTDQDALAVGNQFLVGETLLVAPVLLPGTTEIDIYLPEGTWHDEINDKDWDGRQWLKSYKVELHQIATFTQARTIGT
;
A
#
# COMPACT_ATOMS: atom_id res chain seq x y z
N ALA A 1 -16.46 1.56 -9.92
CA ALA A 1 -16.11 1.37 -8.49
C ALA A 1 -15.82 2.73 -7.87
N PRO A 2 -15.90 2.92 -6.53
CA PRO A 2 -15.50 4.20 -5.91
C PRO A 2 -14.02 4.48 -6.15
N ILE A 3 -13.63 5.76 -6.13
CA ILE A 3 -12.24 6.18 -6.35
C ILE A 3 -11.35 5.72 -5.19
N ILE A 4 -11.84 5.73 -3.96
CA ILE A 4 -11.12 5.26 -2.78
C ILE A 4 -11.67 3.89 -2.38
N ARG A 5 -10.79 2.89 -2.24
CA ARG A 5 -11.15 1.50 -1.93
C ARG A 5 -10.29 0.95 -0.80
N PRO A 6 -10.87 0.32 0.22
CA PRO A 6 -10.09 -0.40 1.22
C PRO A 6 -9.45 -1.65 0.61
N LEU A 7 -8.34 -2.13 1.19
CA LEU A 7 -7.58 -3.27 0.63
C LEU A 7 -8.43 -4.55 0.55
N TRP A 8 -9.24 -4.84 1.55
CA TRP A 8 -10.14 -6.00 1.53
C TRP A 8 -11.13 -6.02 0.36
N TRP A 9 -11.40 -4.88 -0.29
CA TRP A 9 -12.26 -4.85 -1.48
C TRP A 9 -11.59 -5.55 -2.66
N VAL A 10 -10.29 -5.32 -2.85
CA VAL A 10 -9.53 -5.87 -3.98
C VAL A 10 -8.91 -7.23 -3.67
N SER A 11 -8.76 -7.57 -2.39
CA SER A 11 -8.23 -8.86 -1.92
C SER A 11 -9.14 -9.44 -0.83
N PRO A 12 -10.39 -9.83 -1.15
CA PRO A 12 -11.40 -10.19 -0.15
C PRO A 12 -11.13 -11.51 0.59
N THR A 13 -10.27 -12.36 0.06
CA THR A 13 -9.88 -13.64 0.67
C THR A 13 -8.56 -13.59 1.42
N ASP A 14 -7.88 -12.43 1.40
CA ASP A 14 -6.57 -12.24 2.00
C ASP A 14 -6.74 -11.77 3.44
N GLN A 15 -6.31 -12.60 4.39
CA GLN A 15 -6.50 -12.35 5.83
C GLN A 15 -5.75 -11.09 6.31
N ASP A 16 -4.59 -10.79 5.72
CA ASP A 16 -3.84 -9.59 6.06
C ASP A 16 -4.56 -8.35 5.52
N ALA A 17 -5.03 -8.39 4.26
CA ALA A 17 -5.80 -7.29 3.67
C ALA A 17 -7.10 -6.99 4.44
N LEU A 18 -7.73 -8.03 5.01
CA LEU A 18 -8.91 -7.91 5.88
C LEU A 18 -8.61 -7.23 7.22
N ALA A 19 -7.39 -7.37 7.74
CA ALA A 19 -6.98 -6.78 9.00
C ALA A 19 -6.49 -5.32 8.86
N VAL A 20 -6.16 -4.87 7.64
CA VAL A 20 -5.63 -3.52 7.39
C VAL A 20 -6.75 -2.48 7.44
N GLY A 21 -6.66 -1.57 8.42
CA GLY A 21 -7.59 -0.44 8.58
C GLY A 21 -7.01 0.93 8.22
N ASN A 22 -5.71 1.02 7.92
CA ASN A 22 -4.97 2.28 7.77
C ASN A 22 -4.37 2.48 6.38
N GLN A 23 -4.79 1.70 5.38
CA GLN A 23 -4.30 1.78 4.00
C GLN A 23 -5.50 1.70 3.04
N PHE A 24 -5.36 2.32 1.88
CA PHE A 24 -6.40 2.29 0.85
C PHE A 24 -5.81 2.46 -0.55
N LEU A 25 -6.57 2.05 -1.55
CA LEU A 25 -6.29 2.31 -2.95
C LEU A 25 -7.01 3.58 -3.42
N VAL A 26 -6.34 4.35 -4.27
CA VAL A 26 -6.89 5.47 -5.05
C VAL A 26 -6.86 5.09 -6.53
N GLY A 27 -8.01 5.10 -7.17
CA GLY A 27 -8.16 4.58 -8.53
C GLY A 27 -7.83 3.09 -8.56
N GLU A 28 -7.18 2.65 -9.64
CA GLU A 28 -6.89 1.23 -9.86
C GLU A 28 -5.54 0.78 -9.31
N THR A 29 -4.55 1.67 -9.24
CA THR A 29 -3.15 1.29 -9.12
C THR A 29 -2.38 1.96 -7.98
N LEU A 30 -2.93 2.98 -7.32
CA LEU A 30 -2.18 3.72 -6.29
C LEU A 30 -2.60 3.24 -4.89
N LEU A 31 -1.68 2.63 -4.14
CA LEU A 31 -1.84 2.35 -2.72
C LEU A 31 -1.29 3.51 -1.90
N VAL A 32 -2.04 3.92 -0.88
CA VAL A 32 -1.70 5.01 0.03
C VAL A 32 -1.73 4.48 1.47
N ALA A 33 -0.63 4.68 2.19
CA ALA A 33 -0.46 4.29 3.59
C ALA A 33 -0.06 5.53 4.41
N PRO A 34 -1.02 6.35 4.87
CA PRO A 34 -0.73 7.56 5.63
C PRO A 34 -0.25 7.26 7.06
N VAL A 35 0.59 8.14 7.59
CA VAL A 35 0.89 8.19 9.03
C VAL A 35 -0.29 8.84 9.75
N LEU A 36 -0.91 8.12 10.68
CA LEU A 36 -2.13 8.57 11.38
C LEU A 36 -1.88 9.09 12.79
N LEU A 37 -0.71 8.81 13.37
CA LEU A 37 -0.38 9.16 14.75
C LEU A 37 0.72 10.23 14.78
N PRO A 38 0.59 11.28 15.63
CA PRO A 38 1.61 12.30 15.77
C PRO A 38 2.96 11.74 16.23
N GLY A 39 4.04 12.21 15.60
CA GLY A 39 5.41 11.81 15.95
C GLY A 39 5.83 10.43 15.46
N THR A 40 4.95 9.70 14.75
CA THR A 40 5.31 8.44 14.10
C THR A 40 6.13 8.70 12.83
N THR A 41 7.29 8.06 12.73
CA THR A 41 8.18 8.12 11.55
C THR A 41 8.35 6.77 10.88
N GLU A 42 7.74 5.72 11.43
CA GLU A 42 7.78 4.36 10.92
C GLU A 42 6.39 3.72 11.05
N ILE A 43 5.92 3.06 9.99
CA ILE A 43 4.64 2.35 9.98
C ILE A 43 4.79 0.96 9.35
N ASP A 44 3.88 0.06 9.68
CA ASP A 44 3.75 -1.22 8.98
C ASP A 44 2.82 -1.05 7.78
N ILE A 45 3.26 -1.52 6.61
CA ILE A 45 2.53 -1.42 5.34
C ILE A 45 2.33 -2.83 4.80
N TYR A 46 1.13 -3.12 4.29
CA TYR A 46 0.83 -4.39 3.66
C TYR A 46 0.66 -4.17 2.16
N LEU A 47 1.46 -4.87 1.37
CA LEU A 47 1.31 -4.88 -0.07
C LEU A 47 0.43 -6.06 -0.45
N PRO A 48 -0.76 -5.85 -1.05
CA PRO A 48 -1.58 -6.94 -1.56
C PRO A 48 -0.94 -7.56 -2.81
N GLU A 49 -1.57 -8.58 -3.39
CA GLU A 49 -1.08 -9.25 -4.59
C GLU A 49 -0.71 -8.29 -5.73
N GLY A 50 0.40 -8.59 -6.42
CA GLY A 50 0.92 -7.82 -7.55
C GLY A 50 2.38 -7.42 -7.34
N THR A 51 2.87 -6.52 -8.18
CA THR A 51 4.18 -5.87 -8.01
C THR A 51 3.94 -4.40 -7.77
N TRP A 52 4.58 -3.85 -6.75
CA TRP A 52 4.33 -2.50 -6.25
C TRP A 52 5.63 -1.69 -6.28
N HIS A 53 5.61 -0.60 -7.02
CA HIS A 53 6.69 0.38 -7.05
C HIS A 53 6.57 1.33 -5.86
N ASP A 54 7.59 1.37 -5.02
CA ASP A 54 7.72 2.27 -3.88
C ASP A 54 8.23 3.65 -4.33
N GLU A 55 7.36 4.66 -4.25
CA GLU A 55 7.65 6.02 -4.73
C GLU A 55 8.68 6.77 -3.86
N ILE A 56 8.93 6.33 -2.62
CA ILE A 56 9.90 6.98 -1.72
C ILE A 56 11.29 6.40 -1.94
N ASN A 57 11.40 5.07 -2.02
CA ASN A 57 12.69 4.38 -2.11
C ASN A 57 13.09 4.02 -3.55
N ASP A 58 12.26 4.32 -4.54
CA ASP A 58 12.46 3.98 -5.96
C ASP A 58 12.77 2.48 -6.13
N LYS A 59 11.89 1.64 -5.56
CA LYS A 59 12.11 0.19 -5.48
C LYS A 59 10.83 -0.60 -5.72
N ASP A 60 10.95 -1.66 -6.50
CA ASP A 60 9.87 -2.62 -6.67
C ASP A 60 9.84 -3.68 -5.55
N TRP A 61 8.64 -4.00 -5.11
CA TRP A 61 8.34 -5.03 -4.14
C TRP A 61 7.31 -6.01 -4.69
N ASP A 62 7.51 -7.30 -4.40
CA ASP A 62 6.46 -8.29 -4.60
C ASP A 62 5.32 -8.06 -3.60
N GLY A 63 4.10 -8.44 -3.98
CA GLY A 63 2.92 -8.35 -3.14
C GLY A 63 2.83 -9.47 -2.11
N ARG A 64 1.69 -9.50 -1.40
CA ARG A 64 1.37 -10.42 -0.30
C ARG A 64 2.42 -10.44 0.80
N GLN A 65 2.94 -9.26 1.15
CA GLN A 65 3.94 -9.12 2.20
C GLN A 65 3.74 -7.87 3.03
N TRP A 66 4.25 -7.95 4.26
CA TRP A 66 4.36 -6.80 5.14
C TRP A 66 5.74 -6.15 5.00
N LEU A 67 5.76 -4.85 4.71
CA LEU A 67 6.92 -4.00 4.94
C LEU A 67 6.84 -3.51 6.39
N LYS A 68 7.69 -4.08 7.25
CA LYS A 68 7.74 -3.75 8.68
C LYS A 68 8.65 -2.57 8.97
N SER A 69 8.24 -1.69 9.90
CA SER A 69 9.01 -0.49 10.27
C SER A 69 9.42 0.36 9.07
N TYR A 70 8.51 0.52 8.11
CA TYR A 70 8.74 1.31 6.90
C TYR A 70 8.86 2.79 7.27
N LYS A 71 9.99 3.41 6.91
CA LYS A 71 10.29 4.82 7.26
C LYS A 71 9.51 5.79 6.39
N VAL A 72 8.88 6.77 7.04
CA VAL A 72 8.15 7.87 6.38
C VAL A 72 8.56 9.17 7.06
N GLU A 73 9.25 10.04 6.32
CA GLU A 73 9.59 11.36 6.81
C GLU A 73 8.34 12.25 6.95
N LEU A 74 8.38 13.26 7.82
CA LEU A 74 7.23 14.11 8.14
C LEU A 74 6.58 14.79 6.92
N HIS A 75 7.35 15.00 5.86
CA HIS A 75 6.92 15.67 4.62
C HIS A 75 6.49 14.69 3.52
N GLN A 76 6.42 13.40 3.82
CA GLN A 76 6.10 12.33 2.87
C GLN A 76 4.82 11.59 3.27
N ILE A 77 4.21 10.95 2.29
CA ILE A 77 3.16 9.94 2.49
C ILE A 77 3.66 8.69 1.77
N ALA A 78 3.63 7.54 2.43
CA ALA A 78 4.01 6.29 1.78
C ALA A 78 2.97 5.94 0.70
N THR A 79 3.43 5.90 -0.54
CA THR A 79 2.61 5.57 -1.71
C THR A 79 3.31 4.54 -2.56
N PHE A 80 2.51 3.63 -3.13
CA PHE A 80 3.00 2.57 -3.99
C PHE A 80 2.16 2.48 -5.26
N THR A 81 2.80 2.43 -6.42
CA THR A 81 2.12 2.28 -7.70
C THR A 81 2.21 0.84 -8.18
N GLN A 82 1.07 0.20 -8.43
CA GLN A 82 1.02 -1.15 -8.96
C GLN A 82 1.52 -1.17 -10.41
N ALA A 83 2.52 -2.01 -10.69
CA ALA A 83 2.95 -2.28 -12.06
C ALA A 83 1.80 -2.97 -12.80
N ARG A 84 1.32 -2.37 -13.90
CA ARG A 84 0.30 -3.01 -14.73
C ARG A 84 0.91 -4.26 -15.36
N THR A 85 0.31 -5.42 -15.11
CA THR A 85 0.49 -6.56 -16.00
C THR A 85 -0.21 -6.19 -17.31
N ILE A 86 0.56 -5.76 -18.32
CA ILE A 86 0.04 -5.64 -19.67
C ILE A 86 -0.26 -7.06 -20.13
N GLY A 87 -1.55 -7.43 -20.11
CA GLY A 87 -2.00 -8.73 -20.59
C GLY A 87 -1.48 -8.96 -22.01
N THR A 88 -0.82 -10.10 -22.20
CA THR A 88 -0.37 -10.58 -23.51
C THR A 88 -1.52 -11.26 -24.25
#